data_AF-A0A3S8RPM8-F1
#
_entry.id   AF-A0A3S8RPM8-F1
#
_cell.length_a   1.000
_cell.length_b   1.000
_cell.length_c   1.000
_cell.angle_alpha   90.00
_cell.angle_beta   90.00
_cell.angle_gamma   90.00
#
_symmetry.space_group_name_H-M   'P 1'
#
loop_
_entity.id
_entity.type
_entity.pdbx_description
1 polymer ?
#
loop_
_entity_poly.entity_id
_entity_poly.type
_entity_poly.pdbx_seq_one_letter_code
_entity_poly.pdbx_strand_id
1 'polypeptide(L)'
;MKTRFDETKRWVTSTGDVIEIVNMETTHLMNTIRMFAQKPYISMGIIVKDIERNAVCYNANNAWTPFSREVVDVKKKSINNITSMNEEEIIKYSLNSPLGKAMLDELQSRGVNIQNFIEMVSNGCESF
;
A
#
# COMPACT_ATOMS: atom_id res chain seq x y z
N MET A 1 -11.29 -6.92 -3.81
CA MET A 1 -10.12 -6.44 -4.57
C MET A 1 -8.92 -6.55 -3.64
N LYS A 2 -7.82 -7.17 -4.07
CA LYS A 2 -6.61 -7.29 -3.23
C LYS A 2 -5.53 -6.38 -3.82
N THR A 3 -4.92 -5.55 -3.00
CA THR A 3 -3.77 -4.70 -3.36
C THR A 3 -2.50 -5.35 -2.83
N ARG A 4 -1.33 -4.90 -3.27
CA ARG A 4 -0.07 -5.41 -2.71
C ARG A 4 0.14 -5.04 -1.24
N PHE A 5 -0.63 -4.08 -0.70
CA PHE A 5 -0.63 -3.77 0.73
C PHE A 5 -1.29 -4.87 1.58
N ASP A 6 -2.01 -5.81 0.95
CA ASP A 6 -2.56 -7.00 1.59
C ASP A 6 -1.57 -8.19 1.65
N GLU A 7 -0.36 -8.05 1.09
CA GLU A 7 0.69 -9.07 1.11
C GLU A 7 1.48 -9.04 2.43
N THR A 8 2.01 -10.17 2.87
CA THR A 8 2.76 -10.30 4.14
C THR A 8 4.17 -10.85 3.95
N LYS A 9 4.50 -11.34 2.76
CA LYS A 9 5.79 -12.01 2.50
C LYS A 9 6.64 -11.31 1.45
N ARG A 10 6.02 -10.53 0.55
CA ARG A 10 6.67 -10.03 -0.66
C ARG A 10 6.42 -8.54 -0.85
N TRP A 11 7.47 -7.86 -1.26
CA TRP A 11 7.43 -6.48 -1.74
C TRP A 11 7.59 -6.48 -3.26
N VAL A 12 6.76 -5.69 -3.94
CA VAL A 12 6.87 -5.47 -5.39
C VAL A 12 7.38 -4.06 -5.63
N THR A 13 8.59 -3.95 -6.19
CA THR A 13 9.25 -2.68 -6.47
C THR A 13 8.52 -1.90 -7.57
N SER A 14 8.96 -0.66 -7.81
CA SER A 14 8.47 0.16 -8.93
C SER A 14 8.80 -0.42 -10.30
N THR A 15 9.89 -1.18 -10.42
CA THR A 15 10.32 -1.91 -11.64
C THR A 15 9.51 -3.18 -11.88
N GLY A 16 8.75 -3.64 -10.88
CA GLY A 16 7.97 -4.87 -10.95
C GLY A 16 8.69 -6.09 -10.39
N ASP A 17 9.90 -5.92 -9.84
CA ASP A 17 10.64 -7.00 -9.20
C ASP A 17 9.97 -7.40 -7.89
N VAL A 18 9.91 -8.71 -7.65
CA VAL A 18 9.31 -9.28 -6.44
C VAL A 18 10.42 -9.73 -5.51
N ILE A 19 10.46 -9.14 -4.32
CA ILE A 19 11.48 -9.43 -3.30
C ILE A 19 10.76 -9.96 -2.06
N GLU A 20 11.24 -11.03 -1.46
CA GLU A 20 10.73 -11.47 -0.17
C GLU A 20 11.20 -10.51 0.93
N ILE A 21 10.30 -10.12 1.84
CA ILE A 21 10.58 -9.13 2.89
C ILE A 21 11.80 -9.54 3.72
N VAL A 22 11.91 -10.83 4.05
CA VAL A 22 13.06 -11.43 4.76
C VAL A 22 14.39 -11.29 4.01
N ASN A 23 14.36 -11.20 2.68
CA ASN A 23 15.55 -11.08 1.83
C ASN A 23 15.88 -9.63 1.48
N MET A 24 15.05 -8.65 1.87
CA MET A 24 15.36 -7.23 1.70
C MET A 24 16.49 -6.84 2.65
N GLU A 25 17.38 -5.94 2.23
CA GLU A 25 18.35 -5.32 3.14
C GLU A 25 17.63 -4.42 4.16
N THR A 26 18.21 -4.27 5.36
CA THR A 26 17.60 -3.44 6.44
C THR A 26 17.40 -1.99 5.98
N THR A 27 18.37 -1.44 5.26
CA THR A 27 18.30 -0.09 4.67
C THR A 27 17.16 0.03 3.66
N HIS A 28 16.93 -1.00 2.85
CA HIS A 28 15.81 -1.03 1.90
C HIS A 28 14.47 -1.03 2.65
N LEU A 29 14.30 -1.88 3.67
CA LEU A 29 13.09 -1.89 4.49
C LEU A 29 12.82 -0.54 5.15
N MET A 30 13.84 0.07 5.76
CA MET A 30 13.73 1.40 6.37
C MET A 30 13.33 2.45 5.32
N ASN A 31 13.93 2.44 4.14
CA ASN A 31 13.58 3.37 3.07
C ASN A 31 12.14 3.19 2.57
N THR A 32 11.64 1.94 2.53
CA THR A 32 10.25 1.66 2.15
C THR A 32 9.26 2.17 3.21
N ILE A 33 9.51 1.92 4.49
CA ILE A 33 8.67 2.48 5.58
C ILE A 33 8.73 4.00 5.60
N ARG A 34 9.93 4.58 5.40
CA ARG A 34 10.09 6.03 5.28
C ARG A 34 9.26 6.60 4.12
N MET A 35 9.21 5.90 2.98
CA MET A 35 8.37 6.28 1.85
C MET A 35 6.88 6.27 2.23
N PHE A 36 6.42 5.26 2.98
CA PHE A 36 5.03 5.21 3.46
C PHE A 36 4.68 6.40 4.35
N ALA A 37 5.62 6.85 5.19
CA ALA A 37 5.40 7.95 6.13
C ALA A 37 5.57 9.35 5.52
N GLN A 38 6.57 9.55 4.66
CA GLN A 38 6.96 10.89 4.17
C GLN A 38 6.49 11.20 2.75
N LYS A 39 6.09 10.18 1.99
CA LYS A 39 5.67 10.33 0.60
C LYS A 39 4.38 9.54 0.35
N PRO A 40 3.28 9.81 1.08
CA PRO A 40 2.04 9.06 0.99
C PRO A 40 1.42 9.07 -0.41
N TYR A 41 1.69 10.09 -1.22
CA TYR A 41 1.30 10.13 -2.63
C TYR A 41 1.88 8.96 -3.45
N ILE A 42 3.04 8.41 -3.07
CA ILE A 42 3.62 7.21 -3.70
C ILE A 42 2.80 5.98 -3.30
N SER A 43 2.47 5.81 -2.02
CA SER A 43 1.58 4.73 -1.55
C SER A 43 0.24 4.78 -2.26
N MET A 44 -0.38 5.97 -2.33
CA MET A 44 -1.62 6.19 -3.07
C MET A 44 -1.49 5.76 -4.54
N GLY A 45 -0.40 6.17 -5.22
CA GLY A 45 -0.14 5.79 -6.60
C GLY A 45 0.05 4.27 -6.79
N ILE A 46 0.69 3.58 -5.85
CA ILE A 46 0.81 2.12 -5.87
C ILE A 46 -0.56 1.46 -5.73
N ILE A 47 -1.38 1.92 -4.77
CA ILE A 47 -2.73 1.40 -4.53
C ILE A 47 -3.61 1.59 -5.77
N VAL A 48 -3.61 2.78 -6.38
CA VAL A 48 -4.35 3.07 -7.61
C VAL A 48 -3.90 2.15 -8.74
N LYS A 49 -2.57 2.00 -8.95
CA LYS A 49 -2.04 1.06 -9.96
C LYS A 49 -2.49 -0.37 -9.71
N ASP A 50 -2.54 -0.81 -8.47
CA ASP A 50 -3.03 -2.14 -8.13
C ASP A 50 -4.53 -2.29 -8.37
N ILE A 51 -5.35 -1.29 -8.06
CA ILE A 51 -6.78 -1.26 -8.37
C ILE A 51 -7.02 -1.34 -9.89
N GLU A 52 -6.25 -0.59 -10.67
CA GLU A 52 -6.33 -0.58 -12.13
C GLU A 52 -5.91 -1.91 -12.74
N ARG A 53 -4.76 -2.45 -12.28
CA ARG A 53 -4.19 -3.74 -12.72
C ARG A 53 -4.94 -4.95 -12.21
N ASN A 54 -5.70 -4.83 -11.12
CA ASN A 54 -6.62 -5.87 -10.69
C ASN A 54 -7.54 -6.16 -11.87
N ALA A 55 -7.36 -7.32 -12.49
CA ALA A 55 -8.42 -7.95 -13.23
C ALA A 55 -9.48 -8.27 -12.17
N VAL A 56 -10.38 -7.32 -11.89
CA VAL A 56 -11.69 -7.68 -11.35
C VAL A 56 -12.14 -8.78 -12.27
N CYS A 57 -12.16 -9.99 -11.74
CA CYS A 57 -12.39 -11.20 -12.49
C CYS A 57 -13.52 -10.90 -13.46
N TYR A 58 -13.31 -11.12 -14.76
CA TYR A 58 -14.38 -11.22 -15.74
C TYR A 58 -15.40 -12.34 -15.39
N ASN A 59 -15.28 -12.95 -14.20
CA ASN A 59 -16.02 -14.11 -13.71
C ASN A 59 -16.54 -13.93 -12.26
N ALA A 60 -17.15 -12.78 -11.94
CA ALA A 60 -18.18 -12.73 -10.89
C ALA A 60 -19.09 -11.50 -11.08
N ASN A 61 -20.28 -11.74 -11.64
CA ASN A 61 -21.49 -10.89 -11.62
C ASN A 61 -21.85 -10.00 -12.82
N ASN A 62 -21.47 -10.33 -14.05
CA ASN A 62 -22.27 -9.84 -15.20
C ASN A 62 -22.97 -11.00 -15.89
N ALA A 63 -24.08 -11.46 -15.29
CA ALA A 63 -25.12 -12.11 -16.06
C ALA A 63 -25.67 -11.09 -17.08
N TRP A 64 -25.97 -11.54 -18.30
CA TRP A 64 -26.62 -10.71 -19.30
C TRP A 64 -27.97 -10.21 -18.77
N THR A 65 -28.21 -8.89 -18.78
CA THR A 65 -29.54 -8.33 -18.51
C THR A 65 -29.91 -7.32 -19.60
N PRO A 66 -31.18 -7.27 -20.03
CA PRO A 66 -31.60 -6.40 -21.13
C PRO A 66 -31.82 -4.93 -20.72
N PHE A 67 -31.91 -4.59 -19.42
CA PHE A 67 -32.31 -3.25 -18.96
C PHE A 67 -31.71 -2.78 -17.62
N SER A 68 -30.42 -3.01 -17.33
CA SER A 68 -29.76 -2.30 -16.22
C SER A 68 -28.30 -1.94 -16.54
N ARG A 69 -28.00 -0.65 -16.55
CA ARG A 69 -26.62 -0.11 -16.71
C ARG A 69 -26.21 0.67 -15.46
N GLU A 70 -26.31 0.06 -14.29
CA GLU A 70 -25.59 0.58 -13.13
C GLU A 70 -24.84 -0.55 -12.42
N VAL A 71 -23.89 -1.11 -13.16
CA VAL A 71 -22.70 -1.69 -12.54
C VAL A 71 -21.91 -0.49 -12.04
N VAL A 72 -22.06 -0.11 -10.77
CA VAL A 72 -21.14 0.85 -10.14
C VAL A 72 -19.74 0.30 -10.40
N ASP A 73 -18.97 1.02 -11.20
CA ASP A 73 -17.63 0.61 -11.56
C ASP A 73 -16.80 0.55 -10.27
N VAL A 74 -16.66 -0.66 -9.73
CA VAL A 74 -16.02 -0.92 -8.44
C VAL A 74 -14.60 -0.37 -8.44
N LYS A 75 -13.92 -0.34 -9.61
CA LYS A 75 -12.61 0.30 -9.75
C LYS A 75 -12.72 1.80 -9.56
N LYS A 76 -13.64 2.49 -10.26
CA LYS A 76 -13.85 3.94 -10.09
C LYS A 76 -14.21 4.31 -8.66
N LYS A 77 -15.07 3.52 -7.99
CA LYS A 77 -15.42 3.77 -6.58
C LYS A 77 -14.21 3.56 -5.66
N SER A 78 -13.41 2.52 -5.90
CA SER A 78 -12.21 2.23 -5.10
C SER A 78 -11.14 3.30 -5.28
N ILE A 79 -10.92 3.77 -6.52
CA ILE A 79 -10.03 4.90 -6.83
C ILE A 79 -10.53 6.15 -6.10
N ASN A 80 -11.81 6.50 -6.22
CA ASN A 80 -12.38 7.66 -5.54
C ASN A 80 -12.17 7.60 -4.02
N ASN A 81 -12.38 6.43 -3.41
CA ASN A 81 -12.18 6.24 -1.97
C ASN A 81 -10.73 6.52 -1.55
N ILE A 82 -9.73 5.94 -2.25
CA ILE A 82 -8.33 6.15 -1.87
C ILE A 82 -7.86 7.57 -2.15
N THR A 83 -8.32 8.19 -3.25
CA THR A 83 -7.94 9.58 -3.58
C THR A 83 -8.67 10.63 -2.76
N SER A 84 -9.74 10.25 -2.05
CA SER A 84 -10.45 11.12 -1.11
C SER A 84 -9.84 11.12 0.29
N MET A 85 -8.92 10.19 0.58
CA MET A 85 -8.22 10.16 1.86
C MET A 85 -7.23 11.32 1.95
N ASN A 86 -7.14 11.91 3.15
CA ASN A 86 -6.08 12.86 3.44
C ASN A 86 -4.73 12.15 3.66
N GLU A 87 -3.67 12.96 3.77
CA GLU A 87 -2.30 12.46 3.94
C GLU A 87 -2.15 11.55 5.17
N GLU A 88 -2.67 11.96 6.34
CA GLU A 88 -2.59 11.18 7.57
C GLU A 88 -3.31 9.83 7.45
N GLU A 89 -4.46 9.81 6.77
CA GLU A 89 -5.23 8.60 6.52
C GLU A 89 -4.46 7.61 5.63
N ILE A 90 -3.78 8.10 4.59
CA ILE A 90 -2.97 7.25 3.69
C ILE A 90 -1.73 6.71 4.41
N ILE A 91 -1.06 7.54 5.22
CA ILE A 91 0.08 7.11 6.06
C ILE A 91 -0.38 6.01 7.02
N LYS A 92 -1.47 6.28 7.75
CA LYS A 92 -2.04 5.33 8.71
C LYS A 92 -2.46 4.03 8.03
N TYR A 93 -3.11 4.09 6.87
CA TYR A 93 -3.46 2.91 6.09
C TYR A 93 -2.22 2.11 5.68
N SER A 94 -1.22 2.78 5.11
CA SER A 94 0.00 2.14 4.59
C SER A 94 0.79 1.43 5.69
N LEU A 95 1.01 2.11 6.83
CA LEU A 95 1.76 1.56 7.96
C LEU A 95 1.00 0.44 8.70
N ASN A 96 -0.33 0.54 8.81
CA ASN A 96 -1.14 -0.47 9.49
C ASN A 96 -1.61 -1.62 8.59
N SER A 97 -1.29 -1.56 7.29
CA SER A 97 -1.57 -2.64 6.35
C SER A 97 -0.82 -3.92 6.72
N PRO A 98 -1.29 -5.11 6.27
CA PRO A 98 -0.54 -6.36 6.42
C PRO A 98 0.92 -6.25 5.95
N LEU A 99 1.16 -5.56 4.82
CA LEU A 99 2.50 -5.35 4.29
C LEU A 99 3.34 -4.45 5.19
N GLY A 100 2.77 -3.32 5.62
CA GLY A 100 3.43 -2.37 6.51
C GLY A 100 3.85 -3.03 7.82
N LYS A 101 2.94 -3.79 8.43
CA LYS A 101 3.22 -4.55 9.66
C LYS A 101 4.31 -5.60 9.45
N ALA A 102 4.24 -6.39 8.38
CA ALA A 102 5.27 -7.40 8.09
C ALA A 102 6.67 -6.79 7.92
N MET A 103 6.77 -5.62 7.28
CA MET A 103 8.04 -4.90 7.16
C MET A 103 8.55 -4.34 8.49
N LEU A 104 7.65 -3.82 9.34
CA LEU A 104 8.00 -3.33 10.67
C LEU A 104 8.43 -4.47 11.61
N ASP A 105 7.74 -5.61 11.55
CA ASP A 105 8.08 -6.82 12.31
C ASP A 105 9.47 -7.35 11.90
N GLU A 106 9.77 -7.34 10.60
CA GLU A 106 11.09 -7.73 10.09
C GLU A 106 12.19 -6.73 10.49
N LEU A 107 11.91 -5.42 10.52
CA LEU A 107 12.84 -4.45 11.06
C LEU A 107 13.09 -4.66 12.56
N GLN A 108 12.03 -4.99 13.31
CA GLN A 108 12.13 -5.25 14.75
C GLN A 108 12.94 -6.51 15.03
N SER A 109 12.74 -7.59 14.25
CA SER A 109 13.49 -8.84 14.37
C SER A 109 15.00 -8.63 14.12
N ARG A 110 15.35 -7.64 13.31
CA ARG A 110 16.72 -7.21 13.02
C ARG A 110 17.31 -6.22 14.04
N GLY A 111 16.58 -5.92 15.12
CA GLY A 111 17.04 -5.05 16.20
C GLY A 111 16.82 -3.55 15.98
N VAL A 112 16.01 -3.16 14.98
CA VAL A 112 15.65 -1.74 14.79
C VAL A 112 14.61 -1.34 15.83
N ASN A 113 14.85 -0.21 16.51
CA ASN A 113 13.85 0.38 17.40
C ASN A 113 12.76 1.06 16.56
N ILE A 114 11.65 0.33 16.36
CA ILE A 114 10.54 0.77 15.51
C ILE A 114 9.90 2.05 16.02
N GLN A 115 9.72 2.21 17.33
CA GLN A 115 9.09 3.40 17.90
C GLN A 115 9.90 4.65 17.58
N ASN A 116 11.20 4.64 17.88
CA ASN A 116 12.09 5.75 17.57
C ASN A 116 12.17 6.01 16.06
N PHE A 117 12.25 4.95 15.26
CA PHE A 117 12.30 5.09 13.81
C PHE A 117 11.04 5.73 13.23
N ILE A 118 9.85 5.30 13.66
CA ILE A 118 8.57 5.88 13.24
C ILE A 118 8.46 7.34 13.66
N GLU A 119 8.80 7.66 14.91
CA GLU A 119 8.84 9.05 15.39
C GLU A 119 9.75 9.93 14.53
N MET A 120 10.96 9.45 14.20
CA MET A 120 11.89 10.18 13.34
C MET A 120 11.33 10.42 11.92
N VAL A 121 10.72 9.41 11.30
CA VAL A 121 10.21 9.56 9.93
C VAL A 121 8.92 10.39 9.87
N SER A 122 8.07 10.31 10.90
CA SER A 122 6.85 11.12 11.01
C SER A 122 7.15 12.59 11.34
N ASN A 123 8.05 12.85 12.29
CA ASN A 123 8.41 14.23 12.69
C ASN A 123 9.29 14.93 11.66
N GLY A 124 10.02 14.19 10.83
CA GLY A 124 10.80 14.75 9.72
C GLY A 124 9.96 15.44 8.63
N CYS A 125 8.62 15.40 8.73
CA CYS A 125 7.69 16.08 7.83
C CYS A 125 7.46 17.57 8.17
N GLU A 126 7.84 18.03 9.38
CA GLU A 126 7.66 19.43 9.82
C GLU A 126 8.82 20.37 9.43
N SER A 127 9.79 19.89 8.64
CA SER A 127 11.02 20.62 8.32
C SER A 127 11.14 20.96 6.82
N PHE A 128 10.19 21.69 6.24
CA PHE A 128 10.37 22.43 4.99
C PHE A 128 9.52 23.70 4.96
#